data_AF-Q1IEH0-F1
#
_entry.id   AF-Q1IEH0-F1
#
_cell.length_a   1.000
_cell.length_b   1.000
_cell.length_c   1.000
_cell.angle_alpha   90.00
_cell.angle_beta   90.00
_cell.angle_gamma   90.00
#
_symmetry.space_group_name_H-M   'P 1'
#
loop_
_entity.id
_entity.type
_entity.pdbx_description
1 polymer ?
#
loop_
_entity_poly.entity_id
_entity_poly.type
_entity_poly.pdbx_seq_one_letter_code
_entity_poly.pdbx_strand_id
1 'polypeptide(L)'
;MRTTIVRYIKDRSFLATLTSVTSDYPGNLDSVEGMPHKRGNAWLTVTPPGRIETQQCFWFGYFEGGDAGYQIRTVESAPGDSHYAIWDLDFQNYIGYYLTSKNPILWRVRVGDRKLQLPEQRTYDGVTLAAPGRALLSVANRPTWDDHYVGVNKPNPLLFEMNVLQVGVALFDSPTKFRQR
;
A
#
# COMPACT_ATOMS: atom_id res chain seq x y z
N MET A 1 8.18 -0.49 31.20
CA MET A 1 7.92 0.01 29.83
C MET A 1 6.43 0.27 29.71
N ARG A 2 5.99 1.50 29.41
CA ARG A 2 4.57 1.77 29.15
C ARG A 2 4.25 1.21 27.77
N THR A 3 3.46 0.15 27.71
CA THR A 3 2.89 -0.39 26.47
C THR A 3 2.02 0.70 25.87
N THR A 4 2.47 1.38 24.82
CA THR A 4 1.63 2.36 24.15
C THR A 4 0.47 1.62 23.51
N ILE A 5 -0.74 1.84 24.01
CA ILE A 5 -1.95 1.20 23.48
C ILE A 5 -2.11 1.66 22.03
N VAL A 6 -2.11 0.68 21.13
CA VAL A 6 -2.37 0.90 19.71
C VAL A 6 -3.88 0.80 19.50
N ARG A 7 -4.52 1.89 19.04
CA ARG A 7 -5.97 1.97 18.85
C ARG A 7 -6.31 2.13 17.37
N TYR A 8 -7.19 1.27 16.86
CA TYR A 8 -7.75 1.44 15.52
C TYR A 8 -8.73 2.62 15.45
N ILE A 9 -8.62 3.45 14.41
CA ILE A 9 -9.50 4.61 14.18
C ILE A 9 -10.22 4.44 12.85
N LYS A 10 -11.50 4.06 12.92
CA LYS A 10 -12.37 3.80 11.76
C LYS A 10 -12.46 5.01 10.83
N ASP A 11 -12.72 6.20 11.36
CA ASP A 11 -12.97 7.42 10.57
C ASP A 11 -11.75 7.91 9.78
N ARG A 12 -10.55 7.44 10.14
CA ARG A 12 -9.30 7.73 9.41
C ARG A 12 -8.93 6.65 8.41
N SER A 13 -9.63 5.51 8.42
CA SER A 13 -9.30 4.33 7.64
C SER A 13 -10.12 4.30 6.35
N PHE A 14 -9.52 3.81 5.27
CA PHE A 14 -10.12 3.87 3.93
C PHE A 14 -9.67 2.73 3.02
N LEU A 15 -10.37 2.56 1.89
CA LEU A 15 -9.94 1.76 0.75
C LEU A 15 -9.46 2.69 -0.36
N ALA A 16 -8.34 2.37 -1.00
CA ALA A 16 -7.85 3.13 -2.13
C ALA A 16 -7.06 2.27 -3.12
N THR A 17 -6.95 2.78 -4.35
CA THR A 17 -5.94 2.33 -5.30
C THR A 17 -4.79 3.35 -5.37
N LEU A 18 -3.62 2.89 -5.82
CA LEU A 18 -2.43 3.72 -5.96
C LEU A 18 -1.85 3.57 -7.37
N THR A 19 -1.62 4.70 -8.02
CA THR A 19 -0.99 4.79 -9.34
C THR A 19 0.25 5.67 -9.22
N SER A 20 1.43 5.11 -9.49
CA SER A 20 2.65 5.90 -9.61
C SER A 20 2.55 6.83 -10.81
N VAL A 21 2.79 8.11 -10.55
CA VAL A 21 2.93 9.17 -11.56
C VAL A 21 4.38 9.66 -11.66
N THR A 22 5.30 8.94 -11.02
CA THR A 22 6.74 9.24 -11.03
C THR A 22 7.28 9.12 -12.45
N SER A 23 8.05 10.12 -12.89
CA SER A 23 8.77 10.06 -14.16
C SER A 23 9.60 8.78 -14.25
N ASP A 24 9.63 8.15 -15.42
CA ASP A 24 10.25 6.85 -15.73
C ASP A 24 9.63 5.62 -15.06
N TYR A 25 8.75 5.79 -14.07
CA TYR A 25 8.05 4.71 -13.39
C TYR A 25 6.53 4.94 -13.29
N PRO A 26 5.82 5.26 -14.40
CA PRO A 26 4.37 5.37 -14.39
C PRO A 26 3.74 3.97 -14.33
N GLY A 27 2.75 3.78 -13.47
CA GLY A 27 2.07 2.48 -13.39
C GLY A 27 1.24 2.26 -12.14
N ASN A 28 0.48 1.17 -12.14
CA ASN A 28 -0.35 0.78 -11.01
C ASN A 28 0.49 0.04 -9.96
N LEU A 29 0.27 0.32 -8.67
CA LEU A 29 0.82 -0.51 -7.61
C LEU A 29 0.04 -1.81 -7.52
N ASP A 30 0.73 -2.94 -7.71
CA ASP A 30 0.14 -4.28 -7.71
C ASP A 30 1.18 -5.34 -7.26
N SER A 31 0.79 -6.61 -7.25
CA SER A 31 1.57 -7.78 -6.81
C SER A 31 1.91 -8.73 -7.96
N VAL A 32 2.11 -8.17 -9.16
CA VAL A 32 2.21 -8.93 -10.40
C VAL A 32 3.68 -9.13 -10.77
N GLU A 33 4.02 -10.37 -11.13
CA GLU A 33 5.38 -10.77 -11.53
C GLU A 33 5.38 -11.74 -12.72
N GLY A 34 6.37 -11.62 -13.61
CA GLY A 34 6.70 -12.61 -14.65
C GLY A 34 5.77 -12.65 -15.87
N MET A 35 5.95 -13.62 -16.78
CA MET A 35 5.05 -13.87 -17.92
C MET A 35 4.43 -15.28 -17.88
N PRO A 36 3.10 -15.44 -18.03
CA PRO A 36 2.09 -14.39 -18.10
C PRO A 36 1.96 -13.67 -16.75
N HIS A 37 1.87 -12.33 -16.79
CA HIS A 37 1.73 -11.44 -15.64
C HIS A 37 0.56 -11.88 -14.75
N LYS A 38 0.87 -12.62 -13.67
CA LYS A 38 -0.08 -13.12 -12.69
C LYS A 38 0.27 -12.53 -11.34
N ARG A 39 -0.73 -12.33 -10.48
CA ARG A 39 -0.49 -11.95 -9.09
C ARG A 39 0.24 -13.08 -8.37
N GLY A 40 1.54 -12.87 -8.17
CA GLY A 40 2.45 -13.82 -7.52
C GLY A 40 2.43 -13.71 -6.01
N ASN A 41 1.94 -12.59 -5.47
CA ASN A 41 1.85 -12.28 -4.03
C ASN A 41 3.18 -12.40 -3.28
N ALA A 42 4.31 -12.18 -3.95
CA ALA A 42 5.60 -12.13 -3.30
C ALA A 42 6.00 -10.69 -3.03
N TRP A 43 6.04 -9.85 -4.07
CA TRP A 43 6.57 -8.50 -3.99
C TRP A 43 5.60 -7.45 -4.55
N LEU A 44 5.61 -6.27 -3.94
CA LEU A 44 4.92 -5.09 -4.48
C LEU A 44 5.71 -4.55 -5.67
N THR A 45 5.03 -4.33 -6.79
CA THR A 45 5.61 -3.82 -8.04
C THR A 45 4.88 -2.57 -8.51
N VAL A 46 5.59 -1.72 -9.26
CA VAL A 46 4.96 -0.75 -10.16
C VAL A 46 4.75 -1.46 -11.49
N THR A 47 3.49 -1.76 -11.82
CA THR A 47 3.13 -2.45 -13.05
C THR A 47 2.71 -1.44 -14.12
N PRO A 48 3.26 -1.49 -15.34
CA PRO A 48 2.87 -0.57 -16.42
C PRO A 48 1.36 -0.55 -16.70
N PRO A 49 0.80 0.60 -17.11
CA PRO A 49 -0.62 0.70 -17.46
C PRO A 49 -1.02 -0.31 -18.54
N GLY A 50 -2.25 -0.85 -18.44
CA GLY A 50 -2.81 -1.79 -19.43
C GLY A 50 -2.32 -3.24 -19.32
N ARG A 51 -1.41 -3.56 -18.38
CA ARG A 51 -0.97 -4.94 -18.11
C ARG A 51 -1.82 -5.70 -17.10
N ILE A 52 -2.72 -5.01 -16.40
CA ILE A 52 -3.64 -5.60 -15.42
C ILE A 52 -5.07 -5.26 -15.82
N GLU A 53 -5.97 -6.25 -15.72
CA GLU A 53 -7.39 -6.06 -16.02
C GLU A 53 -8.10 -5.26 -14.93
N THR A 54 -7.75 -5.52 -13.66
CA THR A 54 -8.29 -4.82 -12.49
C THR A 54 -7.14 -4.37 -11.59
N GLN A 55 -7.14 -3.10 -11.19
CA GLN A 55 -6.15 -2.57 -10.25
C GLN A 55 -6.35 -3.12 -8.85
N GLN A 56 -5.27 -3.53 -8.19
CA GLN A 56 -5.29 -3.94 -6.79
C GLN A 56 -5.82 -2.82 -5.89
N CYS A 57 -6.80 -3.16 -5.05
CA CYS A 57 -7.32 -2.28 -4.00
C CYS A 57 -6.59 -2.54 -2.69
N PHE A 58 -6.30 -1.49 -1.94
CA PHE A 58 -5.62 -1.57 -0.66
C PHE A 58 -6.50 -1.03 0.46
N TRP A 59 -6.53 -1.76 1.57
CA TRP A 59 -7.08 -1.29 2.83
C TRP A 59 -6.00 -0.53 3.61
N PHE A 60 -6.31 0.71 3.97
CA PHE A 60 -5.50 1.59 4.79
C PHE A 60 -6.14 1.70 6.17
N GLY A 61 -5.70 0.88 7.11
CA GLY A 61 -6.17 0.90 8.48
C GLY A 61 -5.34 1.80 9.37
N TYR A 62 -5.93 2.88 9.87
CA TYR A 62 -5.22 3.81 10.75
C TYR A 62 -5.17 3.30 12.19
N PHE A 63 -3.96 3.30 12.74
CA PHE A 63 -3.69 3.00 14.13
C PHE A 63 -3.04 4.21 14.81
N GLU A 64 -3.62 4.62 15.94
CA GLU A 64 -3.10 5.66 16.82
C GLU A 64 -2.26 5.04 17.94
N GLY A 65 -1.20 5.72 18.37
CA GLY A 65 -0.26 5.23 19.38
C GLY A 65 1.12 5.87 19.24
N GLY A 66 2.16 5.18 19.72
CA GLY A 66 3.55 5.69 19.70
C GLY A 66 4.05 5.90 18.27
N ASP A 67 3.72 4.97 17.37
CA ASP A 67 4.01 5.04 15.94
C ASP A 67 2.72 5.12 15.13
N ALA A 68 2.01 6.26 15.20
CA ALA A 68 0.76 6.41 14.47
C ALA A 68 0.95 6.36 12.94
N GLY A 69 0.06 5.63 12.25
CA GLY A 69 0.10 5.44 10.81
C GLY A 69 -0.89 4.39 10.32
N TYR A 70 -0.72 3.99 9.07
CA TYR A 70 -1.61 3.09 8.35
C TYR A 70 -0.97 1.71 8.20
N GLN A 71 -1.63 0.68 8.71
CA GLN A 71 -1.37 -0.67 8.22
C GLN A 71 -1.98 -0.78 6.83
N ILE A 72 -1.19 -1.24 5.85
CA ILE A 72 -1.66 -1.40 4.47
C ILE A 72 -1.78 -2.89 4.19
N ARG A 73 -2.95 -3.28 3.67
CA ARG A 73 -3.24 -4.65 3.24
C ARG A 73 -3.84 -4.64 1.85
N THR A 74 -3.61 -5.71 1.09
CA THR A 74 -4.45 -5.98 -0.07
C THR A 74 -5.86 -6.34 0.37
N VAL A 75 -6.82 -6.00 -0.48
CA VAL A 75 -8.21 -6.48 -0.40
C VAL A 75 -8.71 -6.83 -1.80
N GLU A 76 -9.86 -7.49 -1.88
CA GLU A 76 -10.43 -7.91 -3.14
C GLU A 76 -10.70 -6.71 -4.08
N SER A 77 -10.10 -6.75 -5.27
CA SER A 77 -10.36 -5.77 -6.34
C SER A 77 -11.51 -6.18 -7.25
N ALA A 78 -11.67 -7.49 -7.47
CA ALA A 78 -12.75 -8.11 -8.23
C ALA A 78 -13.08 -9.50 -7.62
N PRO A 79 -14.29 -10.06 -7.83
CA PRO A 79 -14.64 -11.36 -7.29
C PRO A 79 -13.65 -12.46 -7.70
N GLY A 80 -13.06 -13.14 -6.71
CA GLY A 80 -12.06 -14.19 -6.92
C GLY A 80 -10.62 -13.68 -7.03
N ASP A 81 -10.43 -12.37 -6.98
CA ASP A 81 -9.15 -11.68 -7.11
C ASP A 81 -8.77 -11.03 -5.75
N SER A 82 -8.81 -11.88 -4.71
CA SER A 82 -8.68 -11.50 -3.31
C SER A 82 -7.31 -11.84 -2.74
N HIS A 83 -6.55 -10.80 -2.43
CA HIS A 83 -5.36 -10.88 -1.59
C HIS A 83 -5.64 -10.12 -0.30
N TYR A 84 -5.24 -10.68 0.84
CA TYR A 84 -5.54 -10.14 2.18
C TYR A 84 -4.26 -9.94 3.00
N ALA A 85 -3.14 -9.79 2.30
CA ALA A 85 -1.80 -9.79 2.85
C ALA A 85 -1.39 -8.38 3.27
N ILE A 86 -0.61 -8.28 4.35
CA ILE A 86 -0.02 -7.04 4.82
C ILE A 86 1.23 -6.70 4.03
N TRP A 87 1.43 -5.42 3.75
CA TRP A 87 2.72 -4.87 3.33
C TRP A 87 3.69 -4.84 4.50
N ASP A 88 4.80 -5.56 4.36
CA ASP A 88 5.94 -5.47 5.27
C ASP A 88 7.25 -5.44 4.48
N LEU A 89 8.35 -5.16 5.16
CA LEU A 89 9.67 -5.09 4.55
C LEU A 89 10.46 -6.38 4.75
N ASP A 90 11.13 -6.82 3.68
CA ASP A 90 12.15 -7.84 3.78
C ASP A 90 13.48 -7.29 4.34
N PHE A 91 14.49 -8.16 4.42
CA PHE A 91 15.82 -7.79 4.91
C PHE A 91 16.56 -6.80 4.00
N GLN A 92 16.14 -6.64 2.73
CA GLN A 92 16.70 -5.69 1.77
C GLN A 92 15.84 -4.44 1.60
N ASN A 93 14.85 -4.23 2.45
CA ASN A 93 13.89 -3.12 2.40
C ASN A 93 13.03 -3.09 1.11
N TYR A 94 12.73 -4.22 0.49
CA TYR A 94 11.65 -4.36 -0.49
C TYR A 94 10.34 -4.67 0.21
N ILE A 95 9.23 -4.20 -0.37
CA ILE A 95 7.89 -4.45 0.17
C ILE A 95 7.41 -5.79 -0.35
N GLY A 96 7.19 -6.72 0.58
CA GLY A 96 6.59 -8.02 0.32
C GLY A 96 5.17 -8.12 0.89
N TYR A 97 4.48 -9.19 0.50
CA TYR A 97 3.15 -9.53 1.00
C TYR A 97 3.23 -10.66 2.03
N TYR A 98 2.76 -10.40 3.24
CA TYR A 98 2.80 -11.37 4.33
C TYR A 98 1.39 -11.63 4.86
N LEU A 99 1.07 -12.88 5.24
CA LEU A 99 -0.23 -13.17 5.85
C LEU A 99 -0.34 -12.61 7.27
N THR A 100 0.77 -12.65 8.00
CA THR A 100 0.89 -12.16 9.37
C THR A 100 2.22 -11.41 9.55
N SER A 101 2.23 -10.44 10.46
CA SER A 101 3.45 -9.76 10.90
C SER A 101 3.36 -9.52 12.40
N LYS A 102 4.46 -9.80 13.12
CA LYS A 102 4.53 -9.56 14.57
C LYS A 102 4.57 -8.07 14.90
N ASN A 103 5.26 -7.30 14.06
CA ASN A 103 5.47 -5.86 14.24
C ASN A 103 5.17 -5.15 12.90
N PRO A 104 3.89 -5.05 12.53
CA PRO A 104 3.51 -4.50 11.24
C PRO A 104 3.95 -3.04 11.07
N ILE A 105 4.43 -2.70 9.88
CA ILE A 105 4.79 -1.32 9.55
C ILE A 105 3.52 -0.46 9.47
N LEU A 106 3.56 0.68 10.15
CA LEU A 106 2.52 1.70 10.10
C LEU A 106 2.93 2.84 9.16
N TRP A 107 2.53 2.73 7.91
CA TRP A 107 2.89 3.65 6.83
C TRP A 107 2.30 5.04 7.05
N ARG A 108 3.08 6.08 6.74
CA ARG A 108 2.65 7.47 6.79
C ARG A 108 2.24 7.90 5.39
N VAL A 109 0.99 8.31 5.23
CA VAL A 109 0.47 8.86 3.98
C VAL A 109 0.53 10.39 4.06
N ARG A 110 1.13 11.02 3.03
CA ARG A 110 1.13 12.47 2.87
C ARG A 110 0.55 12.85 1.51
N VAL A 111 -0.10 14.00 1.46
CA VAL A 111 -0.57 14.66 0.23
C VAL A 111 0.19 15.99 0.15
N GLY A 112 1.09 16.10 -0.82
CA GLY A 112 2.15 17.11 -0.78
C GLY A 112 2.95 17.00 0.53
N ASP A 113 3.13 18.12 1.23
CA ASP A 113 3.90 18.14 2.48
C ASP A 113 3.09 17.81 3.75
N ARG A 114 1.79 17.55 3.61
CA ARG A 114 0.87 17.39 4.74
C ARG A 114 0.53 15.93 4.98
N LYS A 115 0.58 15.50 6.25
CA LYS A 115 0.04 14.19 6.65
C LYS A 115 -1.46 14.16 6.38
N LEU A 116 -1.94 13.07 5.78
CA LEU A 116 -3.38 12.85 5.63
C LEU A 116 -4.00 12.64 7.02
N GLN A 117 -4.97 13.47 7.40
CA GLN A 117 -5.62 13.40 8.71
C GLN A 117 -6.97 12.71 8.62
N LEU A 118 -7.85 13.21 7.75
CA LEU A 118 -9.17 12.64 7.47
C LEU A 118 -9.25 12.41 5.96
N PRO A 119 -9.38 11.15 5.51
CA PRO A 119 -9.59 10.85 4.11
C PRO A 119 -11.01 11.22 3.70
N GLU A 120 -11.16 11.67 2.46
CA GLU A 120 -12.43 11.88 1.76
C GLU A 120 -12.46 10.95 0.54
N GLN A 121 -13.66 10.58 0.09
CA GLN A 121 -13.81 9.78 -1.12
C GLN A 121 -13.57 10.68 -2.35
N ARG A 122 -12.32 10.71 -2.81
CA ARG A 122 -11.82 11.51 -3.94
C ARG A 122 -10.46 11.00 -4.41
N THR A 123 -10.00 11.55 -5.53
CA THR A 123 -8.61 11.46 -5.95
C THR A 123 -7.74 12.48 -5.18
N TYR A 124 -6.58 12.01 -4.73
CA TYR A 124 -5.50 12.82 -4.17
C TYR A 124 -4.28 12.71 -5.07
N ASP A 125 -3.76 13.86 -5.50
CA ASP A 125 -2.52 13.96 -6.25
C ASP A 125 -1.33 14.23 -5.33
N GLY A 126 -0.13 13.92 -5.81
CA GLY A 126 1.10 14.22 -5.08
C GLY A 126 1.22 13.44 -3.77
N VAL A 127 0.72 12.20 -3.76
CA VAL A 127 0.72 11.35 -2.58
C VAL A 127 2.09 10.69 -2.42
N THR A 128 2.59 10.68 -1.19
CA THR A 128 3.79 9.91 -0.82
C THR A 128 3.50 9.01 0.37
N LEU A 129 4.15 7.83 0.37
CA LEU A 129 4.09 6.88 1.46
C LEU A 129 5.49 6.72 2.06
N ALA A 130 5.58 6.61 3.39
CA ALA A 130 6.85 6.43 4.10
C ALA A 130 6.68 5.47 5.27
N ALA A 131 7.69 4.66 5.56
CA ALA A 131 7.71 3.90 6.81
C ALA A 131 8.05 4.84 8.01
N PRO A 132 7.62 4.53 9.25
CA PRO A 132 7.94 5.33 10.43
C PRO A 132 9.45 5.50 10.62
N GLY A 133 9.90 6.73 10.86
CA GLY A 133 11.32 7.05 11.04
C GLY A 133 12.21 6.72 9.84
N ARG A 134 11.62 6.48 8.67
CA ARG A 134 12.30 5.97 7.46
C ARG A 134 11.96 6.80 6.21
N ALA A 135 12.62 6.41 5.12
CA ALA A 135 12.46 6.99 3.79
C ALA A 135 11.12 6.66 3.11
N LEU A 136 10.90 7.36 2.02
CA LEU A 136 9.76 7.20 1.12
C LEU A 136 9.76 5.82 0.43
N LEU A 137 8.57 5.38 0.04
CA LEU A 137 8.41 4.34 -0.98
C LEU A 137 9.17 4.76 -2.24
N SER A 138 9.89 3.82 -2.81
CA SER A 138 10.86 4.08 -3.86
C SER A 138 11.13 2.81 -4.66
N VAL A 139 11.62 2.94 -5.90
CA VAL A 139 12.03 1.81 -6.75
C VAL A 139 13.52 1.82 -7.00
N ALA A 140 14.10 0.63 -7.09
CA ALA A 140 15.46 0.46 -7.57
C ALA A 140 15.52 0.70 -9.09
N ASN A 141 16.71 1.07 -9.60
CA ASN A 141 16.93 1.14 -11.04
C ASN A 141 16.77 -0.26 -11.65
N ARG A 142 15.83 -0.40 -12.60
CA ARG A 142 15.61 -1.63 -13.37
C ARG A 142 15.29 -1.31 -14.82
N PRO A 143 15.60 -2.21 -15.77
CA PRO A 143 15.17 -2.07 -17.15
C PRO A 143 13.65 -1.89 -17.26
N THR A 144 13.19 -1.12 -18.24
CA THR A 144 11.76 -0.78 -18.43
C THR A 144 10.86 -1.97 -18.77
N TRP A 145 11.45 -3.10 -19.15
CA TRP A 145 10.75 -4.34 -19.47
C TRP A 145 10.58 -5.29 -18.28
N ASP A 146 11.25 -5.00 -17.15
CA ASP A 146 11.18 -5.80 -15.91
C ASP A 146 10.19 -5.16 -14.92
N ASP A 147 9.65 -5.95 -14.01
CA ASP A 147 8.77 -5.45 -12.96
C ASP A 147 9.59 -4.63 -11.94
N HIS A 148 9.12 -3.40 -11.65
CA HIS A 148 9.83 -2.49 -10.74
C HIS A 148 9.44 -2.76 -9.30
N TYR A 149 10.22 -3.59 -8.60
CA TYR A 149 10.01 -3.87 -7.18
C TYR A 149 10.10 -2.61 -6.33
N VAL A 150 9.07 -2.42 -5.51
CA VAL A 150 8.93 -1.30 -4.59
C VAL A 150 9.63 -1.61 -3.28
N GLY A 151 10.30 -0.62 -2.71
CA GLY A 151 10.94 -0.69 -1.41
C GLY A 151 11.02 0.65 -0.73
N VAL A 152 11.81 0.74 0.33
CA VAL A 152 12.23 2.00 0.95
C VAL A 152 13.74 2.17 0.82
N ASN A 153 14.22 3.42 0.91
CA ASN A 153 15.64 3.77 0.71
C ASN A 153 16.20 3.35 -0.66
N LYS A 154 15.37 3.30 -1.70
CA LYS A 154 15.82 3.11 -3.09
C LYS A 154 16.03 4.48 -3.77
N PRO A 155 16.77 4.55 -4.88
CA PRO A 155 17.17 5.82 -5.49
C PRO A 155 16.02 6.69 -6.00
N ASN A 156 14.88 6.09 -6.37
CA ASN A 156 13.78 6.78 -7.04
C ASN A 156 12.53 6.80 -6.14
N PRO A 157 12.32 7.85 -5.33
CA PRO A 157 11.10 8.02 -4.56
C PRO A 157 9.88 8.08 -5.46
N LEU A 158 8.83 7.37 -5.07
CA LEU A 158 7.59 7.33 -5.82
C LEU A 158 6.63 8.43 -5.38
N LEU A 159 6.01 9.07 -6.38
CA LEU A 159 4.88 9.96 -6.25
C LEU A 159 3.64 9.27 -6.81
N PHE A 160 2.52 9.37 -6.10
CA PHE A 160 1.29 8.68 -6.45
C PHE A 160 0.12 9.63 -6.70
N GLU A 161 -0.75 9.21 -7.60
CA GLU A 161 -2.16 9.49 -7.54
C GLU A 161 -2.82 8.40 -6.68
N MET A 162 -3.63 8.79 -5.70
CA MET A 162 -4.37 7.89 -4.82
C MET A 162 -5.86 8.13 -4.96
N ASN A 163 -6.59 7.13 -5.46
CA ASN A 163 -8.03 7.19 -5.58
C ASN A 163 -8.69 6.52 -4.38
N VAL A 164 -9.28 7.31 -3.48
CA VAL A 164 -10.00 6.79 -2.31
C VAL A 164 -11.40 6.36 -2.71
N LEU A 165 -11.66 5.07 -2.57
CA LEU A 165 -12.91 4.42 -2.98
C LEU A 165 -13.97 4.43 -1.87
N GLN A 166 -13.53 4.32 -0.62
CA GLN A 166 -14.41 4.23 0.54
C GLN A 166 -13.68 4.74 1.78
N VAL A 167 -14.36 5.52 2.63
CA VAL A 167 -13.84 6.01 3.92
C VAL A 167 -14.60 5.37 5.08
N GLY A 168 -14.05 5.48 6.30
CA GLY A 168 -14.71 4.95 7.49
C GLY A 168 -14.81 3.42 7.49
N VAL A 169 -13.82 2.72 6.93
CA VAL A 169 -13.88 1.26 6.79
C VAL A 169 -13.63 0.54 8.13
N ALA A 170 -14.25 -0.62 8.32
CA ALA A 170 -14.06 -1.41 9.54
C ALA A 170 -12.63 -1.99 9.64
N LEU A 171 -12.25 -2.39 10.87
CA LEU A 171 -10.98 -3.06 11.11
C LEU A 171 -10.92 -4.35 10.30
N PHE A 172 -9.88 -4.45 9.45
CA PHE A 172 -9.59 -5.63 8.66
C PHE A 172 -8.34 -6.33 9.21
N ASP A 173 -8.54 -7.43 9.92
CA ASP A 173 -7.45 -8.23 10.51
C ASP A 173 -7.39 -9.67 9.98
N SER A 174 -8.36 -10.09 9.17
CA SER A 174 -8.47 -11.45 8.67
C SER A 174 -9.35 -11.56 7.41
N PRO A 175 -9.04 -12.48 6.48
CA PRO A 175 -9.84 -12.73 5.27
C PRO A 175 -11.33 -12.98 5.53
N THR A 176 -11.66 -13.63 6.65
CA THR A 176 -13.04 -13.99 7.02
C THR A 176 -13.93 -12.77 7.28
N LYS A 177 -13.36 -11.60 7.61
CA LYS A 177 -14.13 -10.37 7.85
C LYS A 177 -14.53 -9.61 6.58
N PHE A 178 -13.90 -9.87 5.43
CA PHE A 178 -14.27 -9.21 4.18
C PHE A 178 -15.56 -9.78 3.54
N ARG A 179 -15.86 -11.06 3.81
CA ARG A 179 -17.05 -11.76 3.28
C ARG A 179 -18.35 -11.42 4.02
N GLN A 180 -18.30 -10.64 5.09
CA GLN A 180 -19.47 -10.16 5.80
C GLN A 180 -19.83 -8.76 5.29
N ARG A 181 -20.43 -8.71 4.09
CA ARG A 181 -21.26 -7.58 3.65
C ARG A 181 -22.72 -7.90 3.99
#